data_AF-Q7Z602-F1
#
_entry.id   AF-Q7Z602-F1
#
_cell.length_a   1.000
_cell.length_b   1.000
_cell.length_c   1.000
_cell.angle_alpha   90.00
_cell.angle_beta   90.00
_cell.angle_gamma   90.00
#
_symmetry.space_group_name_H-M   'P 1'
#
loop_
_entity.id
_entity.type
_entity.pdbx_description
1 polymer ?
#
loop_
_entity_poly.entity_id
_entity_poly.type
_entity_poly.pdbx_seq_one_letter_code
_entity_poly.pdbx_strand_id
1 'polypeptide(L)'
;MPGHNTSRNSSCDPIVTPHLISLYFIVLIGGLVGVISILFLLVKMNTRSVTTMAVINLVVVHSVFLLTVPFRLTYLIKKTWMFGLPFCKFVSAMLHIHMYLTFLFYVVILVTRYLIFFKCKDKVEFYRKLHAVAASAGMWTLVIVIVVPLVVSRYGIHEEYNEEHCFKFHKELAYTYVKIINYMIVIFVIAVAVILLVFQVFIIMLMVQKLRHSLLSHQEFWAQLKNLFFIGVILVCFLPYQFFRIYYLNVVTHSNACNSKVAFYNEIFLSVTAISCYDLLLFVFGGSHWFKQKIIGLWNCVLCR
;
A
#
# COMPACT_ATOMS: atom_id res chain seq x y z
N MET A 1 14.40 -54.36 -4.05
CA MET A 1 14.59 -53.01 -3.49
C MET A 1 13.29 -52.24 -3.72
N PRO A 2 12.44 -52.03 -2.70
CA PRO A 2 11.27 -51.18 -2.88
C PRO A 2 11.75 -49.74 -2.89
N GLY A 3 11.66 -49.11 -4.07
CA GLY A 3 11.98 -47.70 -4.25
C GLY A 3 11.06 -46.86 -3.37
N HIS A 4 11.64 -46.25 -2.34
CA HIS A 4 10.96 -45.25 -1.54
C HIS A 4 10.70 -44.03 -2.46
N ASN A 5 9.53 -44.00 -3.09
CA ASN A 5 9.00 -42.79 -3.71
C ASN A 5 8.73 -41.80 -2.57
N THR A 6 9.76 -41.09 -2.12
CA THR A 6 9.58 -39.85 -1.40
C THR A 6 8.90 -38.89 -2.37
N SER A 7 7.57 -38.85 -2.33
CA SER A 7 6.80 -37.70 -2.76
C SER A 7 7.43 -36.49 -2.08
N ARG A 8 8.32 -35.78 -2.80
CA ARG A 8 8.80 -34.48 -2.37
C ARG A 8 7.56 -33.62 -2.28
N ASN A 9 7.03 -33.44 -1.08
CA ASN A 9 5.96 -32.50 -0.80
C ASN A 9 6.43 -31.12 -1.25
N SER A 10 6.14 -30.77 -2.50
CA SER A 10 6.44 -29.47 -3.12
C SER A 10 5.47 -28.38 -2.66
N SER A 11 4.48 -28.75 -1.85
CA SER A 11 3.47 -27.84 -1.31
C SER A 11 4.08 -26.99 -0.19
N CYS A 12 4.36 -25.72 -0.49
CA CYS A 12 4.56 -24.72 0.57
C CYS A 12 3.23 -24.50 1.28
N ASP A 13 3.05 -25.07 2.47
CA ASP A 13 1.98 -24.63 3.38
C ASP A 13 2.53 -23.49 4.24
N PRO A 14 2.23 -22.21 3.93
CA PRO A 14 2.46 -21.17 4.90
C PRO A 14 1.65 -21.50 6.15
N ILE A 15 2.30 -21.48 7.31
CA ILE A 15 1.66 -21.74 8.60
C ILE A 15 0.54 -20.71 8.74
N VAL A 16 -0.72 -21.13 8.58
CA VAL A 16 -1.87 -20.26 8.82
C VAL A 16 -1.87 -19.96 10.32
N THR A 17 -1.42 -18.77 10.69
CA THR A 17 -1.35 -18.38 12.10
C THR A 17 -2.59 -17.60 12.51
N PRO A 18 -3.07 -17.78 13.76
CA PRO A 18 -4.10 -16.92 14.35
C PRO A 18 -3.78 -15.42 14.22
N HIS A 19 -2.49 -15.07 14.13
CA HIS A 19 -2.01 -13.71 13.92
C HIS A 19 -2.47 -13.11 12.58
N LEU A 20 -2.44 -13.87 11.48
CA LEU A 20 -2.94 -13.37 10.19
C LEU A 20 -4.44 -13.10 10.25
N ILE A 21 -5.20 -14.00 10.88
CA ILE A 21 -6.65 -13.83 11.04
C ILE A 21 -6.94 -12.54 11.82
N SER A 22 -6.28 -12.35 12.96
CA SER A 22 -6.41 -11.14 13.77
C SER A 22 -6.04 -9.88 12.99
N LEU A 23 -4.93 -9.90 12.23
CA LEU A 23 -4.50 -8.78 11.41
C LEU A 23 -5.56 -8.40 10.37
N TYR A 24 -6.11 -9.37 9.63
CA TYR A 24 -7.12 -9.07 8.62
C TYR A 24 -8.44 -8.58 9.22
N PHE A 25 -8.83 -9.04 10.41
CA PHE A 25 -9.97 -8.45 11.13
C PHE A 25 -9.73 -7.01 11.53
N ILE A 26 -8.54 -6.71 12.07
CA ILE A 26 -8.12 -5.35 12.42
C ILE A 26 -8.15 -4.46 11.17
N VAL A 27 -7.49 -4.87 10.08
CA VAL A 27 -7.50 -4.18 8.78
C VAL A 27 -8.93 -3.92 8.29
N LEU A 28 -9.81 -4.92 8.37
CA LEU A 28 -11.19 -4.78 7.92
C LEU A 28 -11.93 -3.71 8.73
N ILE A 29 -11.90 -3.82 10.06
CA ILE A 29 -12.65 -2.91 10.94
C ILE A 29 -12.09 -1.49 10.83
N GLY A 30 -10.79 -1.30 11.03
CA GLY A 30 -10.20 0.04 11.01
C GLY A 30 -10.21 0.68 9.63
N GLY A 31 -10.03 -0.11 8.57
CA GLY A 31 -10.15 0.35 7.20
C GLY A 31 -11.57 0.85 6.88
N LEU A 32 -12.60 0.10 7.27
CA LEU A 32 -13.99 0.52 7.08
C LEU A 32 -14.31 1.80 7.86
N VAL A 33 -13.90 1.88 9.13
CA VAL A 33 -14.10 3.08 9.95
C VAL A 33 -13.38 4.28 9.34
N GLY A 34 -12.15 4.11 8.85
CA GLY A 34 -11.38 5.15 8.17
C GLY A 34 -12.05 5.65 6.88
N VAL A 35 -12.50 4.73 6.03
CA VAL A 35 -13.23 5.03 4.79
C VAL A 35 -14.51 5.81 5.09
N ILE A 36 -15.35 5.34 6.01
CA ILE A 36 -16.61 6.00 6.38
C ILE A 36 -16.34 7.40 6.94
N SER A 37 -15.33 7.54 7.81
CA SER A 37 -14.96 8.82 8.41
C SER A 37 -14.53 9.85 7.36
N ILE A 38 -13.69 9.46 6.40
CA ILE A 38 -13.25 10.34 5.32
C ILE A 38 -14.40 10.67 4.37
N LEU A 39 -15.26 9.71 4.03
CA LEU A 39 -16.44 9.97 3.20
C LEU A 39 -17.34 11.03 3.82
N PHE A 40 -17.60 10.95 5.13
CA PHE A 40 -18.37 11.96 5.85
C PHE A 40 -17.73 13.36 5.78
N LEU A 41 -16.40 13.46 5.90
CA LEU A 41 -15.69 14.73 5.74
C LEU A 41 -15.75 15.24 4.30
N LEU A 42 -15.59 14.37 3.31
CA LEU A 42 -15.62 14.74 1.89
C LEU A 42 -16.98 15.28 1.45
N VAL A 43 -18.08 14.78 2.01
CA VAL A 43 -19.45 15.30 1.76
C VAL A 43 -19.59 16.75 2.25
N LYS A 44 -18.92 17.10 3.35
CA LYS A 44 -18.94 18.46 3.91
C LYS A 44 -17.97 19.43 3.22
N MET A 45 -17.00 18.92 2.46
CA MET A 45 -15.99 19.74 1.79
C MET A 45 -16.50 20.25 0.43
N ASN A 46 -16.64 21.57 0.29
CA ASN A 46 -17.02 22.19 -0.99
C ASN A 46 -15.83 22.36 -1.96
N THR A 47 -14.60 22.36 -1.46
CA THR A 47 -13.40 22.59 -2.27
C THR A 47 -12.90 21.31 -2.95
N ARG A 48 -12.71 21.34 -4.27
CA ARG A 48 -12.16 20.22 -5.05
C ARG A 48 -10.77 20.56 -5.57
N SER A 49 -9.74 20.20 -4.80
CA SER A 49 -8.34 20.29 -5.22
C SER A 49 -7.84 18.97 -5.80
N VAL A 50 -6.70 18.98 -6.50
CA VAL A 50 -5.98 17.75 -6.92
C VAL A 50 -5.72 16.83 -5.72
N THR A 51 -5.33 17.39 -4.56
CA THR A 51 -5.13 16.60 -3.35
C THR A 51 -6.42 15.97 -2.82
N THR A 52 -7.55 16.68 -2.89
CA THR A 52 -8.86 16.13 -2.55
C THR A 52 -9.23 14.98 -3.49
N MET A 53 -8.92 15.09 -4.77
CA MET A 53 -9.18 14.03 -5.75
C MET A 53 -8.34 12.78 -5.48
N ALA A 54 -7.06 12.95 -5.15
CA ALA A 54 -6.21 11.83 -4.78
C ALA A 54 -6.70 11.12 -3.50
N VAL A 55 -7.22 11.87 -2.52
CA VAL A 55 -7.86 11.29 -1.31
C VAL A 55 -9.13 10.51 -1.67
N ILE A 56 -9.96 11.02 -2.58
CA ILE A 56 -11.14 10.28 -3.08
C ILE A 56 -10.71 8.96 -3.74
N ASN A 57 -9.64 8.98 -4.54
CA ASN A 57 -9.13 7.77 -5.16
C ASN A 57 -8.58 6.77 -4.13
N LEU A 58 -7.90 7.23 -3.09
CA LEU A 58 -7.47 6.37 -1.97
C LEU A 58 -8.67 5.69 -1.30
N VAL A 59 -9.76 6.44 -1.07
CA VAL A 59 -11.01 5.87 -0.53
C VAL A 59 -11.52 4.74 -1.44
N VAL A 60 -11.53 4.92 -2.75
CA VAL A 60 -11.93 3.87 -3.70
C VAL A 60 -10.98 2.66 -3.64
N VAL A 61 -9.66 2.87 -3.64
CA VAL A 61 -8.66 1.79 -3.52
C VAL A 61 -8.87 0.97 -2.26
N HIS A 62 -9.00 1.64 -1.11
CA HIS A 62 -9.22 0.96 0.17
C HIS A 62 -10.56 0.23 0.19
N SER A 63 -11.62 0.83 -0.35
CA SER A 63 -12.94 0.20 -0.39
C SER A 63 -12.94 -1.08 -1.21
N VAL A 64 -12.38 -1.05 -2.42
CA VAL A 64 -12.27 -2.23 -3.30
C VAL A 64 -11.44 -3.33 -2.64
N PHE A 65 -10.32 -2.97 -2.00
CA PHE A 65 -9.50 -3.94 -1.27
C PHE A 65 -10.25 -4.55 -0.08
N LEU A 66 -10.89 -3.73 0.76
CA LEU A 66 -11.63 -4.19 1.94
C LEU A 66 -12.78 -5.14 1.57
N LEU A 67 -13.41 -4.97 0.40
CA LEU A 67 -14.41 -5.93 -0.11
C LEU A 67 -13.83 -7.33 -0.35
N THR A 68 -12.53 -7.45 -0.62
CA THR A 68 -11.87 -8.75 -0.84
C THR A 68 -11.40 -9.44 0.45
N VAL A 69 -11.25 -8.68 1.55
CA VAL A 69 -10.72 -9.17 2.83
C VAL A 69 -11.61 -10.27 3.46
N PRO A 70 -12.95 -10.20 3.47
CA PRO A 70 -13.80 -11.27 4.00
C PRO A 70 -13.58 -12.64 3.34
N PHE A 71 -13.28 -12.66 2.05
CA PHE A 71 -13.01 -13.90 1.32
C PHE A 71 -11.68 -14.51 1.73
N ARG A 72 -10.66 -13.67 1.94
CA ARG A 72 -9.38 -14.11 2.50
C ARG A 72 -9.53 -14.61 3.94
N LEU A 73 -10.31 -13.92 4.78
CA LEU A 73 -10.63 -14.38 6.14
C LEU A 73 -11.33 -15.74 6.13
N THR A 74 -12.31 -15.92 5.23
CA THR A 74 -13.02 -17.20 5.07
C THR A 74 -12.03 -18.33 4.74
N TYR A 75 -11.09 -18.08 3.84
CA TYR A 75 -10.02 -19.05 3.53
C TYR A 75 -9.11 -19.33 4.73
N LEU A 76 -8.67 -18.31 5.46
CA LEU A 76 -7.81 -18.49 6.62
C LEU A 76 -8.50 -19.30 7.74
N ILE A 77 -9.82 -19.16 7.89
CA ILE A 77 -10.62 -19.88 8.89
C ILE A 77 -10.94 -21.30 8.43
N LYS A 78 -11.45 -21.46 7.20
CA LYS A 78 -11.90 -22.77 6.67
C LYS A 78 -10.76 -23.63 6.12
N LYS A 79 -9.60 -23.03 5.83
CA LYS A 79 -8.42 -23.64 5.19
C LYS A 79 -8.66 -24.18 3.77
N THR A 80 -9.84 -23.95 3.20
CA THR A 80 -10.22 -24.33 1.84
C THR A 80 -10.84 -23.14 1.12
N TRP A 81 -10.53 -23.02 -0.17
CA TRP A 81 -11.10 -22.01 -1.05
C TRP A 81 -12.30 -22.58 -1.78
N MET A 82 -13.42 -21.85 -1.79
CA MET A 82 -14.71 -22.33 -2.33
C MET A 82 -15.30 -21.41 -3.41
N PHE A 83 -14.57 -20.36 -3.82
CA PHE A 83 -15.08 -19.33 -4.73
C PHE A 83 -14.52 -19.45 -6.16
N GLY A 84 -13.90 -20.58 -6.49
CA GLY A 84 -13.27 -20.85 -7.78
C GLY A 84 -11.91 -20.18 -7.97
N LEU A 85 -11.09 -20.78 -8.85
CA LEU A 85 -9.73 -20.35 -9.13
C LEU A 85 -9.61 -18.91 -9.68
N PRO A 86 -10.48 -18.42 -10.60
CA PRO A 86 -10.39 -17.04 -11.09
C PRO A 86 -10.52 -16.00 -9.97
N PHE A 87 -11.44 -16.22 -9.03
CA PHE A 87 -11.63 -15.32 -7.90
C PHE A 87 -10.50 -15.45 -6.87
N CYS A 88 -9.93 -16.65 -6.69
CA CYS A 88 -8.71 -16.83 -5.90
C CYS A 88 -7.56 -15.96 -6.43
N LYS A 89 -7.31 -16.01 -7.75
CA LYS A 89 -6.27 -15.20 -8.42
C LYS A 89 -6.53 -13.71 -8.21
N PHE A 90 -7.78 -13.28 -8.37
CA PHE A 90 -8.20 -11.90 -8.13
C PHE A 90 -7.93 -11.44 -6.69
N VAL A 91 -8.41 -12.17 -5.69
CA VAL A 91 -8.22 -11.83 -4.27
C VAL A 91 -6.73 -11.87 -3.87
N SER A 92 -5.96 -12.80 -4.45
CA SER A 92 -4.51 -12.85 -4.25
C SER A 92 -3.80 -11.61 -4.80
N ALA A 93 -4.13 -11.21 -6.03
CA ALA A 93 -3.54 -10.06 -6.67
C ALA A 93 -3.93 -8.73 -5.99
N MET A 94 -5.10 -8.68 -5.35
CA MET A 94 -5.62 -7.45 -4.74
C MET A 94 -4.72 -6.85 -3.65
N LEU A 95 -3.92 -7.65 -2.92
CA LEU A 95 -2.94 -7.09 -1.97
C LEU A 95 -1.85 -6.28 -2.68
N HIS A 96 -1.30 -6.82 -3.77
CA HIS A 96 -0.29 -6.13 -4.57
C HIS A 96 -0.88 -4.90 -5.25
N ILE A 97 -2.07 -5.04 -5.84
CA ILE A 97 -2.76 -3.95 -6.53
C ILE A 97 -3.06 -2.81 -5.56
N HIS A 98 -3.61 -3.13 -4.39
CA HIS A 98 -3.85 -2.16 -3.32
C HIS A 98 -2.57 -1.43 -2.91
N MET A 99 -1.50 -2.17 -2.58
CA MET A 99 -0.23 -1.58 -2.19
C MET A 99 0.30 -0.60 -3.25
N TYR A 100 0.34 -1.03 -4.52
CA TYR A 100 0.90 -0.20 -5.60
C TYR A 100 0.02 1.00 -5.95
N LEU A 101 -1.31 0.86 -5.92
CA LEU A 101 -2.22 1.99 -6.14
C LEU A 101 -2.16 3.00 -5.00
N THR A 102 -2.15 2.54 -3.74
CA THR A 102 -1.99 3.41 -2.58
C THR A 102 -0.65 4.14 -2.65
N PHE A 103 0.44 3.45 -2.97
CA PHE A 103 1.75 4.08 -3.19
C PHE A 103 1.70 5.15 -4.29
N LEU A 104 1.12 4.86 -5.45
CA LEU A 104 1.00 5.81 -6.56
C LEU A 104 0.23 7.07 -6.13
N PHE A 105 -0.90 6.91 -5.42
CA PHE A 105 -1.67 8.07 -4.95
C PHE A 105 -0.93 8.87 -3.88
N TYR A 106 -0.13 8.24 -3.01
CA TYR A 106 0.75 8.97 -2.10
C TYR A 106 1.81 9.77 -2.84
N VAL A 107 2.44 9.19 -3.87
CA VAL A 107 3.39 9.92 -4.73
C VAL A 107 2.72 11.15 -5.34
N VAL A 108 1.52 10.99 -5.91
CA VAL A 108 0.75 12.12 -6.49
C VAL A 108 0.45 13.19 -5.45
N ILE A 109 0.03 12.80 -4.24
CA ILE A 109 -0.25 13.75 -3.14
C ILE A 109 1.02 14.53 -2.78
N LEU A 110 2.13 13.83 -2.54
CA LEU A 110 3.40 14.42 -2.11
C LEU A 110 3.97 15.34 -3.19
N VAL A 111 4.05 14.88 -4.44
CA VAL A 111 4.54 15.68 -5.58
C VAL A 111 3.67 16.93 -5.78
N THR A 112 2.35 16.80 -5.69
CA THR A 112 1.45 17.96 -5.79
C THR A 112 1.73 18.99 -4.68
N ARG A 113 1.95 18.52 -3.44
CA ARG A 113 2.28 19.39 -2.31
C ARG A 113 3.63 20.08 -2.50
N TYR A 114 4.60 19.39 -3.07
CA TYR A 114 5.91 19.94 -3.41
C TYR A 114 5.82 21.04 -4.46
N LEU A 115 5.09 20.81 -5.55
CA LEU A 115 4.87 21.82 -6.58
C LEU A 115 4.18 23.07 -6.03
N ILE A 116 3.19 22.90 -5.15
CA ILE A 116 2.52 24.02 -4.47
C ILE A 116 3.50 24.78 -3.57
N PHE A 117 4.37 24.09 -2.84
CA PHE A 117 5.35 24.69 -1.93
C PHE A 117 6.37 25.55 -2.69
N PHE A 118 6.90 25.07 -3.81
CA PHE A 118 7.81 25.82 -4.67
C PHE A 118 7.10 26.88 -5.54
N LYS A 119 5.86 27.25 -5.18
CA LYS A 119 5.03 28.25 -5.86
C LYS A 119 4.80 27.99 -7.35
N CYS A 120 4.96 26.75 -7.82
CA CYS A 120 4.50 26.34 -9.15
C CYS A 120 2.98 26.15 -9.19
N LYS A 121 2.22 27.02 -8.49
CA LYS A 121 0.77 26.91 -8.34
C LYS A 121 0.06 26.98 -9.69
N ASP A 122 0.51 27.84 -10.59
CA ASP A 122 -0.08 28.01 -11.92
C ASP A 122 -0.10 26.69 -12.70
N LYS A 123 0.92 25.83 -12.51
CA LYS A 123 0.97 24.49 -13.13
C LYS A 123 -0.03 23.51 -12.51
N VAL A 124 -0.35 23.67 -11.22
CA VAL A 124 -1.33 22.83 -10.50
C VAL A 124 -2.75 23.33 -10.70
N GLU A 125 -2.95 24.64 -10.88
CA GLU A 125 -4.25 25.24 -11.15
C GLU A 125 -4.76 24.90 -12.56
N PHE A 126 -3.85 24.72 -13.52
CA PHE A 126 -4.18 24.16 -14.84
C PHE A 126 -4.83 22.76 -14.73
N TYR A 127 -4.60 22.02 -13.65
CA TYR A 127 -5.39 20.82 -13.31
C TYR A 127 -6.74 21.20 -12.69
N ARG A 128 -7.61 21.80 -13.52
CA ARG A 128 -9.01 22.09 -13.19
C ARG A 128 -9.75 20.80 -12.80
N LYS A 129 -10.81 20.92 -11.99
CA LYS A 129 -11.69 19.82 -11.51
C LYS A 129 -11.97 18.75 -12.57
N LEU A 130 -12.33 19.15 -13.80
CA LEU A 130 -12.66 18.23 -14.89
C LEU A 130 -11.45 17.38 -15.34
N HIS A 131 -10.26 17.95 -15.44
CA HIS A 131 -9.05 17.20 -15.80
C HIS A 131 -8.66 16.21 -14.71
N ALA A 132 -8.78 16.59 -13.44
CA ALA A 132 -8.52 15.68 -12.33
C ALA A 132 -9.53 14.50 -12.29
N VAL A 133 -10.82 14.77 -12.54
CA VAL A 133 -11.85 13.72 -12.65
C VAL A 133 -11.55 12.82 -13.84
N ALA A 134 -11.27 13.39 -15.01
CA ALA A 134 -10.98 12.63 -16.22
C ALA A 134 -9.71 11.80 -16.10
N ALA A 135 -8.65 12.34 -15.49
CA ALA A 135 -7.41 11.62 -15.21
C ALA A 135 -7.63 10.48 -14.22
N SER A 136 -8.43 10.69 -13.17
CA SER A 136 -8.82 9.64 -12.24
C SER A 136 -9.62 8.54 -12.96
N ALA A 137 -10.67 8.91 -13.69
CA ALA A 137 -11.48 7.95 -14.44
C ALA A 137 -10.64 7.17 -15.46
N GLY A 138 -9.75 7.85 -16.20
CA GLY A 138 -8.82 7.23 -17.14
C GLY A 138 -7.86 6.26 -16.46
N MET A 139 -7.31 6.63 -15.29
CA MET A 139 -6.47 5.73 -14.49
C MET A 139 -7.23 4.50 -14.04
N TRP A 140 -8.46 4.65 -13.54
CA TRP A 140 -9.29 3.53 -13.09
C TRP A 140 -9.69 2.61 -14.25
N THR A 141 -10.09 3.18 -15.39
CA THR A 141 -10.35 2.41 -16.61
C THR A 141 -9.10 1.64 -17.04
N LEU A 142 -7.92 2.27 -17.03
CA LEU A 142 -6.66 1.61 -17.37
C LEU A 142 -6.34 0.47 -16.40
N VAL A 143 -6.49 0.71 -15.09
CA VAL A 143 -6.29 -0.32 -14.06
C VAL A 143 -7.25 -1.48 -14.29
N ILE A 144 -8.53 -1.24 -14.53
CA ILE A 144 -9.52 -2.30 -14.77
C ILE A 144 -9.18 -3.07 -16.06
N VAL A 145 -8.96 -2.36 -17.16
CA VAL A 145 -8.72 -2.94 -18.50
C VAL A 145 -7.40 -3.71 -18.58
N ILE A 146 -6.37 -3.32 -17.81
CA ILE A 146 -5.09 -4.02 -17.81
C ILE A 146 -5.05 -5.09 -16.72
N VAL A 147 -5.35 -4.71 -15.48
CA VAL A 147 -5.11 -5.57 -14.31
C VAL A 147 -6.11 -6.71 -14.26
N VAL A 148 -7.39 -6.48 -14.56
CA VAL A 148 -8.39 -7.56 -14.49
C VAL A 148 -8.10 -8.64 -15.54
N PRO A 149 -7.92 -8.33 -16.84
CA PRO A 149 -7.57 -9.35 -17.83
C PRO A 149 -6.24 -10.02 -17.53
N LEU A 150 -5.21 -9.27 -17.09
CA LEU A 150 -3.90 -9.86 -16.76
C LEU A 150 -3.99 -10.82 -15.57
N VAL A 151 -4.74 -10.46 -14.52
CA VAL A 151 -4.93 -11.34 -13.37
C VAL A 151 -5.76 -12.58 -13.73
N VAL A 152 -6.81 -12.43 -14.53
CA VAL A 152 -7.66 -13.56 -14.94
C VAL A 152 -6.91 -14.50 -15.91
N SER A 153 -6.18 -13.95 -16.88
CA SER A 153 -5.60 -14.73 -17.99
C SER A 153 -4.13 -15.13 -17.83
N ARG A 154 -3.35 -14.44 -17.00
CA ARG A 154 -1.89 -14.65 -16.90
C ARG A 154 -1.37 -14.92 -15.49
N TYR A 155 -2.15 -14.66 -14.45
CA TYR A 155 -1.69 -14.90 -13.09
C TYR A 155 -1.87 -16.37 -12.74
N GLY A 156 -0.78 -17.08 -12.42
CA GLY A 156 -0.82 -18.49 -12.02
C GLY A 156 -1.33 -19.39 -13.14
N ILE A 157 -0.76 -19.27 -14.34
CA ILE A 157 -1.10 -20.13 -15.50
C ILE A 157 -0.04 -21.15 -15.84
N HIS A 158 1.19 -20.94 -15.37
CA HIS A 158 2.30 -21.79 -15.81
C HIS A 158 2.40 -23.11 -15.04
N GLU A 159 1.60 -23.27 -13.99
CA GLU A 159 1.59 -24.42 -13.10
C GLU A 159 0.16 -24.85 -12.81
N GLU A 160 -0.03 -26.13 -12.50
CA GLU A 160 -1.31 -26.66 -12.07
C GLU A 160 -1.53 -26.32 -10.59
N TYR A 161 -2.55 -25.50 -10.30
CA TYR A 161 -2.91 -25.07 -8.96
C TYR A 161 -4.23 -25.72 -8.54
N ASN A 162 -4.24 -26.34 -7.35
CA ASN A 162 -5.45 -26.92 -6.77
C ASN A 162 -6.47 -25.80 -6.43
N GLU A 163 -7.71 -25.95 -6.89
CA GLU A 163 -8.79 -24.99 -6.65
C GLU A 163 -9.13 -24.80 -5.17
N GLU A 164 -8.87 -25.81 -4.33
CA GLU A 164 -9.12 -25.77 -2.88
C GLU A 164 -8.02 -25.02 -2.11
N HIS A 165 -6.80 -24.95 -2.63
CA HIS A 165 -5.64 -24.34 -1.97
C HIS A 165 -5.19 -23.05 -2.67
N CYS A 166 -5.87 -21.95 -2.32
CA CYS A 166 -5.57 -20.62 -2.84
C CYS A 166 -4.26 -20.00 -2.28
N PHE A 167 -3.78 -18.92 -2.89
CA PHE A 167 -2.64 -18.09 -2.47
C PHE A 167 -1.24 -18.71 -2.58
N LYS A 168 -1.10 -19.86 -3.24
CA LYS A 168 0.19 -20.57 -3.43
C LYS A 168 0.84 -20.31 -4.80
N PHE A 169 0.90 -19.06 -5.24
CA PHE A 169 1.40 -18.69 -6.59
C PHE A 169 2.93 -18.47 -6.67
N HIS A 170 3.71 -19.04 -5.75
CA HIS A 170 5.14 -18.76 -5.65
C HIS A 170 5.94 -19.27 -6.86
N LYS A 171 5.49 -20.36 -7.48
CA LYS A 171 6.16 -20.97 -8.64
C LYS A 171 6.16 -20.04 -9.85
N GLU A 172 5.15 -19.18 -9.97
CA GLU A 172 5.08 -18.19 -11.04
C GLU A 172 6.27 -17.21 -11.03
N LEU A 173 6.87 -16.96 -9.86
CA LEU A 173 8.02 -16.06 -9.72
C LEU A 173 9.33 -16.67 -10.26
N ALA A 174 9.38 -17.98 -10.50
CA ALA A 174 10.55 -18.64 -11.09
C ALA A 174 10.72 -18.28 -12.58
N TYR A 175 9.63 -17.91 -13.26
CA TYR A 175 9.66 -17.50 -14.66
C TYR A 175 10.42 -16.18 -14.84
N THR A 176 11.38 -16.19 -15.77
CA THR A 176 12.34 -15.09 -15.98
C THR A 176 11.66 -13.73 -16.16
N TYR A 177 10.60 -13.65 -16.97
CA TYR A 177 9.92 -12.37 -17.22
C TYR A 177 9.19 -11.85 -15.97
N VAL A 178 8.54 -12.72 -15.19
CA VAL A 178 7.85 -12.36 -13.94
C VAL A 178 8.87 -11.85 -12.93
N LYS A 179 10.00 -12.55 -12.81
CA LYS A 179 11.12 -12.18 -11.96
C LYS A 179 11.66 -10.79 -12.29
N ILE A 180 11.96 -10.52 -13.57
CA ILE A 180 12.46 -9.22 -14.03
C ILE A 180 11.47 -8.10 -13.70
N ILE A 181 10.19 -8.27 -14.03
CA ILE A 181 9.15 -7.28 -13.73
C ILE A 181 9.06 -7.01 -12.23
N ASN A 182 9.11 -8.05 -11.39
CA ASN A 182 9.07 -7.88 -9.95
C ASN A 182 10.28 -7.10 -9.43
N TYR A 183 11.51 -7.39 -9.90
CA TYR A 183 12.68 -6.62 -9.51
C TYR A 183 12.58 -5.15 -9.93
N MET A 184 12.11 -4.88 -11.16
CA MET A 184 11.92 -3.51 -11.64
C MET A 184 10.93 -2.73 -10.78
N ILE A 185 9.80 -3.34 -10.41
CA ILE A 185 8.81 -2.70 -9.55
C ILE A 185 9.38 -2.44 -8.16
N VAL A 186 10.07 -3.41 -7.56
CA VAL A 186 10.67 -3.27 -6.22
C VAL A 186 11.70 -2.14 -6.20
N ILE A 187 12.62 -2.12 -7.16
CA ILE A 187 13.64 -1.07 -7.29
C ILE A 187 12.99 0.30 -7.48
N PHE A 188 11.97 0.38 -8.34
CA PHE A 188 11.23 1.62 -8.57
C PHE A 188 10.57 2.14 -7.29
N VAL A 189 9.86 1.29 -6.54
CA VAL A 189 9.18 1.69 -5.29
C VAL A 189 10.19 2.16 -4.26
N ILE A 190 11.31 1.44 -4.08
CA ILE A 190 12.37 1.82 -3.13
C ILE A 190 12.99 3.17 -3.55
N ALA A 191 13.37 3.32 -4.81
CA ALA A 191 13.98 4.55 -5.31
C ALA A 191 13.06 5.76 -5.13
N VAL A 192 11.79 5.65 -5.50
CA VAL A 192 10.81 6.74 -5.35
C VAL A 192 10.57 7.04 -3.86
N ALA A 193 10.46 6.04 -2.99
CA ALA A 193 10.32 6.26 -1.55
C ALA A 193 11.50 7.03 -0.94
N VAL A 194 12.73 6.69 -1.33
CA VAL A 194 13.95 7.38 -0.89
C VAL A 194 13.97 8.82 -1.41
N ILE A 195 13.64 9.04 -2.69
CA ILE A 195 13.57 10.39 -3.28
C ILE A 195 12.55 11.26 -2.52
N LEU A 196 11.35 10.73 -2.26
CA LEU A 196 10.31 11.44 -1.51
C LEU A 196 10.78 11.80 -0.10
N LEU A 197 11.44 10.87 0.60
CA LEU A 197 11.97 11.10 1.94
C LEU A 197 13.04 12.20 1.95
N VAL A 198 14.05 12.09 1.08
CA VAL A 198 15.14 13.07 0.97
C VAL A 198 14.58 14.45 0.64
N PHE A 199 13.64 14.53 -0.31
CA PHE A 199 13.04 15.79 -0.71
C PHE A 199 12.18 16.40 0.40
N GLN A 200 11.42 15.60 1.14
CA GLN A 200 10.67 16.07 2.31
C GLN A 200 11.58 16.61 3.41
N VAL A 201 12.66 15.89 3.73
CA VAL A 201 13.64 16.32 4.74
C VAL A 201 14.29 17.63 4.30
N PHE A 202 14.68 17.75 3.03
CA PHE A 202 15.23 18.98 2.47
C PHE A 202 14.26 20.17 2.62
N ILE A 203 12.98 20.01 2.26
CA ILE A 203 11.96 21.05 2.43
C ILE A 203 11.83 21.45 3.90
N ILE A 204 11.78 20.49 4.82
CA ILE A 204 11.66 20.77 6.26
C ILE A 204 12.89 21.54 6.75
N MET A 205 14.09 21.13 6.35
CA MET A 205 15.33 21.83 6.71
C MET A 205 15.33 23.28 6.22
N LEU A 206 14.92 23.52 4.96
CA LEU A 206 14.77 24.87 4.42
C LEU A 206 13.76 25.72 5.23
N MET A 207 12.62 25.12 5.62
CA MET A 207 11.64 25.81 6.44
C MET A 207 12.19 26.15 7.83
N VAL A 208 12.87 25.20 8.49
CA VAL A 208 13.48 25.40 9.81
C VAL A 208 14.51 26.52 9.79
N GLN A 209 15.37 26.55 8.75
CA GLN A 209 16.37 27.61 8.58
C GLN A 209 15.72 28.98 8.36
N LYS A 210 14.65 29.06 7.56
CA LYS A 210 14.00 30.34 7.21
C LYS A 210 13.08 30.88 8.30
N LEU A 211 12.35 30.02 9.01
CA LEU A 211 11.30 30.41 9.96
C LEU A 211 11.71 30.27 11.43
N ARG A 212 13.01 30.29 11.75
CA ARG A 212 13.65 30.02 13.07
C ARG A 212 12.80 30.34 14.32
N HIS A 213 12.03 31.44 14.34
CA HIS A 213 11.21 31.87 15.49
C HIS A 213 9.69 31.62 15.40
N SER A 214 9.11 31.27 14.23
CA SER A 214 7.65 31.19 14.03
C SER A 214 7.20 29.96 13.22
N LEU A 215 7.94 28.85 13.33
CA LEU A 215 7.68 27.60 12.58
C LEU A 215 6.25 27.06 12.79
N LEU A 216 5.82 26.97 14.05
CA LEU A 216 4.55 26.34 14.42
C LEU A 216 3.32 27.21 14.14
N SER A 217 3.49 28.53 14.05
CA SER A 217 2.42 29.46 13.68
C SER A 217 2.05 29.32 12.20
N HIS A 218 3.00 28.92 11.35
CA HIS A 218 2.78 28.85 9.91
C HIS A 218 1.98 27.61 9.51
N GLN A 219 0.82 27.84 8.89
CA GLN A 219 -0.04 26.81 8.30
C GLN A 219 0.72 25.90 7.31
N GLU A 220 1.74 26.42 6.64
CA GLU A 220 2.59 25.67 5.70
C GLU A 220 3.42 24.58 6.41
N PHE A 221 3.90 24.82 7.63
CA PHE A 221 4.67 23.83 8.38
C PHE A 221 3.80 22.62 8.72
N TRP A 222 2.57 22.86 9.18
CA TRP A 222 1.60 21.80 9.44
C TRP A 222 1.20 21.04 8.17
N ALA A 223 1.18 21.70 7.01
CA ALA A 223 0.95 21.02 5.74
C ALA A 223 2.11 20.08 5.39
N GLN A 224 3.37 20.47 5.63
CA GLN A 224 4.54 19.61 5.42
C GLN A 224 4.62 18.47 6.44
N LEU A 225 4.22 18.71 7.69
CA LEU A 225 4.17 17.64 8.70
C LEU A 225 3.15 16.55 8.34
N LYS A 226 2.04 16.91 7.70
CA LYS A 226 1.08 15.93 7.14
C LYS A 226 1.68 15.09 6.01
N ASN A 227 2.65 15.60 5.27
CA ASN A 227 3.32 14.83 4.22
C ASN A 227 4.22 13.74 4.84
N LEU A 228 4.87 14.02 5.97
CA LEU A 228 5.65 13.03 6.71
C LEU A 228 4.80 11.84 7.17
N PHE A 229 3.51 12.04 7.44
CA PHE A 229 2.60 10.95 7.77
C PHE A 229 2.51 9.92 6.63
N PHE A 230 2.26 10.36 5.39
CA PHE A 230 2.20 9.46 4.23
C PHE A 230 3.54 8.78 3.95
N ILE A 231 4.65 9.51 4.09
CA ILE A 231 5.98 8.93 3.96
C ILE A 231 6.22 7.87 5.05
N GLY A 232 5.83 8.15 6.29
CA GLY A 232 5.89 7.19 7.40
C GLY A 232 5.12 5.91 7.09
N VAL A 233 3.92 6.01 6.52
CA VAL A 233 3.14 4.83 6.08
C VAL A 233 3.91 4.04 5.01
N ILE A 234 4.54 4.71 4.03
CA ILE A 234 5.37 4.03 3.01
C ILE A 234 6.54 3.28 3.68
N LEU A 235 7.27 3.94 4.59
CA LEU A 235 8.44 3.36 5.24
C LEU A 235 8.08 2.18 6.15
N VAL A 236 6.93 2.23 6.82
CA VAL A 236 6.52 1.20 7.79
C VAL A 236 5.74 0.06 7.11
N CYS A 237 4.82 0.38 6.20
CA CYS A 237 3.91 -0.62 5.63
C CYS A 237 4.45 -1.24 4.34
N PHE A 238 5.18 -0.49 3.50
CA PHE A 238 5.54 -0.95 2.16
C PHE A 238 7.01 -1.33 2.02
N LEU A 239 7.94 -0.49 2.50
CA LEU A 239 9.38 -0.76 2.34
C LEU A 239 9.86 -2.10 2.92
N PRO A 240 9.43 -2.55 4.12
CA PRO A 240 9.87 -3.82 4.66
C PRO A 240 9.51 -4.99 3.74
N TYR A 241 8.31 -4.94 3.16
CA TYR A 241 7.88 -5.91 2.15
C TYR A 241 8.75 -5.82 0.88
N GLN A 242 9.04 -4.63 0.37
CA GLN A 242 9.88 -4.47 -0.82
C GLN A 242 11.29 -5.02 -0.63
N PHE A 243 11.93 -4.74 0.51
CA PHE A 243 13.24 -5.32 0.83
C PHE A 243 13.17 -6.83 0.98
N PHE A 244 12.18 -7.35 1.70
CA PHE A 244 12.02 -8.79 1.85
C PHE A 244 11.69 -9.48 0.52
N ARG A 245 10.98 -8.80 -0.39
CA ARG A 245 10.65 -9.30 -1.72
C ARG A 245 11.89 -9.55 -2.57
N ILE A 246 12.94 -8.73 -2.44
CA ILE A 246 14.25 -8.95 -3.08
C ILE A 246 14.86 -10.27 -2.60
N TYR A 247 14.89 -10.46 -1.28
CA TYR A 247 15.41 -11.68 -0.68
C TYR A 247 14.58 -12.92 -1.09
N TYR A 248 13.25 -12.80 -1.05
CA TYR A 248 12.31 -13.84 -1.44
C TYR A 248 12.51 -14.28 -2.89
N LEU A 249 12.62 -13.33 -3.83
CA LEU A 249 12.87 -13.61 -5.24
C LEU A 249 14.19 -14.37 -5.45
N ASN A 250 15.25 -13.99 -4.74
CA ASN A 250 16.53 -14.69 -4.81
C ASN A 250 16.43 -16.13 -4.32
N VAL A 251 15.78 -16.38 -3.18
CA VAL A 251 15.61 -17.73 -2.63
C VAL A 251 14.78 -18.61 -3.56
N VAL A 252 13.65 -18.11 -4.05
CA VAL A 252 12.76 -18.85 -4.97
C VAL A 252 13.45 -19.16 -6.30
N THR A 253 14.35 -18.31 -6.77
CA THR A 253 15.08 -18.53 -8.04
C THR A 253 16.18 -19.59 -7.91
N HIS A 254 16.88 -19.66 -6.78
CA HIS A 254 18.04 -20.55 -6.61
C HIS A 254 17.70 -21.90 -5.98
N SER A 255 16.52 -22.04 -5.37
CA SER A 255 16.12 -23.26 -4.66
C SER A 255 15.01 -23.98 -5.41
N ASN A 256 15.28 -25.20 -5.90
CA ASN A 256 14.23 -26.07 -6.44
C ASN A 256 13.25 -26.56 -5.35
N ALA A 257 13.69 -26.60 -4.09
CA ALA A 257 12.86 -26.96 -2.95
C ALA A 257 12.27 -25.72 -2.29
N CYS A 258 10.97 -25.79 -1.95
CA CYS A 258 10.31 -24.71 -1.22
C CYS A 258 10.87 -24.56 0.20
N ASN A 259 11.23 -23.33 0.58
CA ASN A 259 11.47 -22.96 1.97
C ASN A 259 10.20 -22.37 2.60
N SER A 260 9.44 -23.19 3.32
CA SER A 260 8.16 -22.80 3.93
C SER A 260 8.29 -21.63 4.91
N LYS A 261 9.42 -21.52 5.63
CA LYS A 261 9.68 -20.40 6.54
C LYS A 261 9.78 -19.08 5.77
N VAL A 262 10.50 -19.08 4.64
CA VAL A 262 10.69 -17.88 3.80
C VAL A 262 9.37 -17.46 3.13
N ALA A 263 8.57 -18.43 2.67
CA ALA A 263 7.23 -18.17 2.16
C ALA A 263 6.31 -17.57 3.23
N PHE A 264 6.35 -18.10 4.45
CA PHE A 264 5.59 -17.60 5.59
C PHE A 264 5.96 -16.16 5.97
N TYR A 265 7.25 -15.83 6.02
CA TYR A 265 7.67 -14.44 6.27
C TYR A 265 7.25 -13.48 5.15
N ASN A 266 7.38 -13.88 3.88
CA ASN A 266 6.90 -13.06 2.75
C ASN A 266 5.40 -12.76 2.89
N GLU A 267 4.62 -13.77 3.27
CA GLU A 267 3.19 -13.63 3.51
C GLU A 267 2.91 -12.66 4.67
N ILE A 268 3.62 -12.74 5.79
CA ILE A 268 3.49 -11.76 6.89
C ILE A 268 3.80 -10.34 6.40
N PHE A 269 4.93 -10.13 5.72
CA PHE A 269 5.30 -8.80 5.24
C PHE A 269 4.26 -8.26 4.24
N LEU A 270 3.70 -9.11 3.38
CA LEU A 270 2.62 -8.73 2.47
C LEU A 270 1.33 -8.41 3.23
N SER A 271 0.98 -9.17 4.27
CA SER A 271 -0.17 -8.85 5.12
C SER A 271 0.00 -7.53 5.86
N VAL A 272 1.22 -7.18 6.29
CA VAL A 272 1.52 -5.88 6.92
C VAL A 272 1.23 -4.71 5.97
N THR A 273 1.39 -4.85 4.65
CA THR A 273 1.05 -3.77 3.71
C THR A 273 -0.43 -3.40 3.79
N ALA A 274 -1.31 -4.34 4.15
CA ALA A 274 -2.75 -4.11 4.29
C ALA A 274 -3.09 -3.17 5.47
N ILE A 275 -2.19 -3.02 6.46
CA ILE A 275 -2.35 -2.06 7.56
C ILE A 275 -2.42 -0.62 7.03
N SER A 276 -1.91 -0.35 5.82
CA SER A 276 -2.05 0.97 5.20
C SER A 276 -3.50 1.41 5.04
N CYS A 277 -4.50 0.53 5.12
CA CYS A 277 -5.93 0.91 5.18
C CYS A 277 -6.32 1.76 6.40
N TYR A 278 -5.48 1.80 7.45
CA TYR A 278 -5.66 2.69 8.60
C TYR A 278 -5.22 4.11 8.33
N ASP A 279 -4.55 4.39 7.21
CA ASP A 279 -3.99 5.69 6.90
C ASP A 279 -5.04 6.80 6.94
N LEU A 280 -6.23 6.55 6.38
CA LEU A 280 -7.37 7.45 6.35
C LEU A 280 -7.87 7.75 7.75
N LEU A 281 -7.99 6.72 8.59
CA LEU A 281 -8.42 6.86 9.98
C LEU A 281 -7.41 7.71 10.78
N LEU A 282 -6.13 7.37 10.66
CA LEU A 282 -5.05 8.11 11.30
C LEU A 282 -4.94 9.54 10.76
N PHE A 283 -5.23 9.77 9.48
CA PHE A 283 -5.27 11.10 8.88
C PHE A 283 -6.39 11.96 9.49
N VAL A 284 -7.58 11.39 9.73
CA VAL A 284 -8.67 12.07 10.45
C VAL A 284 -8.25 12.43 11.87
N PHE A 285 -7.70 11.47 12.62
CA PHE A 285 -7.27 11.71 14.00
C PHE A 285 -6.12 12.70 14.10
N GLY A 286 -5.13 12.63 13.21
CA GLY A 286 -4.01 13.58 13.15
C GLY A 286 -4.43 14.98 12.69
N GLY A 287 -5.52 15.08 11.93
CA GLY A 287 -6.15 16.36 11.56
C GLY A 287 -6.92 17.02 12.71
N SER A 288 -7.33 16.25 13.72
CA SER A 288 -8.07 16.77 14.87
C SER A 288 -7.22 17.78 15.65
N HIS A 289 -7.87 18.84 16.15
CA HIS A 289 -7.23 19.90 16.92
C HIS A 289 -6.41 19.36 18.11
N TRP A 290 -6.84 18.25 18.67
CA TRP A 290 -6.19 17.57 19.79
C TRP A 290 -4.76 17.13 19.46
N PHE A 291 -4.53 16.56 18.27
CA PHE A 291 -3.19 16.13 17.87
C PHE A 291 -2.26 17.32 17.62
N LYS A 292 -2.78 18.40 17.03
CA LYS A 292 -2.03 19.67 16.89
C LYS A 292 -1.59 20.20 18.25
N GLN A 293 -2.48 20.25 19.25
CA GLN A 293 -2.14 20.73 20.59
C GLN A 293 -1.07 19.87 21.26
N LYS A 294 -1.13 18.55 21.12
CA LYS A 294 -0.18 17.63 21.77
C LYS A 294 1.24 17.77 21.20
N ILE A 295 1.38 17.95 19.88
CA ILE A 295 2.70 18.19 19.24
C ILE A 295 3.28 19.54 19.64
N ILE A 296 2.45 20.59 19.71
CA ILE A 296 2.89 21.91 20.19
C ILE A 296 3.44 21.79 21.61
N GLY A 297 2.75 21.03 22.48
CA GLY A 297 3.23 20.76 23.84
C GLY A 297 4.57 20.00 23.87
N LEU A 298 4.73 18.96 23.05
CA LEU A 298 5.95 18.16 23.00
C LEU A 298 7.16 18.96 22.50
N TRP A 299 6.98 19.82 21.49
CA TRP A 299 8.06 20.66 20.98
C TRP A 299 8.44 21.73 21.99
N ASN A 300 7.48 22.36 22.68
CA ASN A 300 7.78 23.32 23.74
C ASN A 300 8.64 22.67 24.85
N CYS A 301 8.41 21.39 25.17
CA CYS A 301 9.27 20.65 26.09
C CYS A 301 10.69 20.42 25.53
N VAL A 302 10.83 20.17 24.22
CA VAL A 302 12.15 19.94 23.58
C VAL A 302 12.94 21.25 23.43
N LEU A 303 12.29 22.38 23.14
CA LEU A 303 12.93 23.70 23.07
C LEU A 303 13.27 24.28 24.45
N CYS A 304 12.59 23.86 25.52
CA CYS A 304 12.92 24.25 26.89
C CYS A 304 14.10 23.47 27.49
N ARG A 305 14.81 22.65 26.71
CA ARG A 305 16.02 21.94 27.13
C ARG A 305 17.22 22.40 26.31
#